data_AF-A0A1X0UNM0-F1
#
_entry.id   AF-A0A1X0UNM0-F1
#
_cell.length_a   1.000
_cell.length_b   1.000
_cell.length_c   1.000
_cell.angle_alpha   90.00
_cell.angle_beta   90.00
_cell.angle_gamma   90.00
#
_symmetry.space_group_name_H-M   'P 1'
#
loop_
_entity.id
_entity.type
_entity.pdbx_description
1 polymer ?
#
loop_
_entity_poly.entity_id
_entity_poly.type
_entity_poly.pdbx_seq_one_letter_code
_entity_poly.pdbx_strand_id
1 'polypeptide(L)'
;MPDEPLSAQPGWYPTPDGRQRYWNGSTWLDLPEPSGPSAPTSVKTPRWRPSKKLVIIAAAALLVLAVGGITAKIFHDSNVKAEQQVAQDAADQAAQQESDRVAAAAAAQKKADDSERVSRLISVSGIESSIKKMAEDHISKGIVDGPIISVSCSPVSGGSADDLTATTTVFECFVSNEDNGDGTMSGYKYHSTMNWTTGSYTYGFGAP
;
A
#
# COMPACT_ATOMS: atom_id res chain seq x y z
N MET A 1 27.00 -21.89 10.63
CA MET A 1 27.89 -20.90 10.00
C MET A 1 28.24 -21.48 8.64
N PRO A 2 27.76 -20.91 7.52
CA PRO A 2 27.97 -21.51 6.21
C PRO A 2 29.43 -21.33 5.78
N ASP A 3 30.04 -22.42 5.34
CA ASP A 3 31.38 -22.46 4.75
C ASP A 3 31.41 -21.66 3.44
N GLU A 4 32.24 -20.62 3.42
CA GLU A 4 32.50 -19.78 2.25
C GLU A 4 33.44 -20.55 1.30
N PRO A 5 33.12 -20.68 0.00
CA PRO A 5 34.03 -21.33 -0.94
C PRO A 5 35.28 -20.47 -1.10
N LEU A 6 36.43 -21.00 -0.66
CA LEU A 6 37.75 -20.40 -0.83
C LEU A 6 38.04 -20.19 -2.33
N SER A 7 37.63 -19.04 -2.86
CA SER A 7 38.02 -18.61 -4.19
C SER A 7 39.54 -18.47 -4.23
N ALA A 8 40.18 -19.08 -5.24
CA ALA A 8 41.62 -19.03 -5.39
C ALA A 8 42.08 -17.56 -5.45
N GLN A 9 43.00 -17.20 -4.57
CA GLN A 9 43.62 -15.87 -4.53
C GLN A 9 44.32 -15.61 -5.89
N PRO A 10 44.30 -14.37 -6.40
CA PRO A 10 45.01 -14.04 -7.64
C PRO A 10 46.50 -14.42 -7.56
N GLY A 11 47.00 -15.17 -8.54
CA GLY A 11 48.34 -15.75 -8.48
C GLY A 11 48.70 -16.68 -9.64
N TRP A 12 49.97 -17.10 -9.68
CA TRP A 12 50.46 -18.09 -10.65
C TRP A 12 50.22 -19.51 -10.14
N TYR A 13 49.61 -20.35 -10.97
CA TYR A 13 49.29 -21.74 -10.64
C TYR A 13 49.87 -22.70 -11.69
N PRO A 14 50.34 -23.89 -11.27
CA PRO A 14 50.88 -24.89 -12.18
C PRO A 14 49.77 -25.58 -13.00
N THR A 15 50.08 -25.92 -14.24
CA THR A 15 49.22 -26.68 -15.17
C THR A 15 49.76 -28.10 -15.34
N PRO A 16 48.91 -29.09 -15.71
CA PRO A 16 49.32 -30.50 -15.85
C PRO A 16 50.44 -30.74 -16.88
N ASP A 17 50.58 -29.82 -17.83
CA ASP A 17 51.60 -29.78 -18.87
C ASP A 17 52.93 -29.13 -18.43
N GLY A 18 53.06 -28.79 -17.14
CA GLY A 18 54.30 -28.31 -16.54
C GLY A 18 54.54 -26.80 -16.68
N ARG A 19 53.59 -26.06 -17.26
CA ARG A 19 53.62 -24.60 -17.41
C ARG A 19 52.88 -23.88 -16.28
N GLN A 20 53.07 -22.57 -16.13
CA GLN A 20 52.34 -21.74 -15.19
C GLN A 20 51.31 -20.85 -15.90
N ARG A 21 50.11 -20.71 -15.32
CA ARG A 21 49.07 -19.77 -15.77
C ARG A 21 48.69 -18.82 -14.64
N TYR A 22 48.34 -17.59 -14.99
CA TYR A 22 47.95 -16.58 -14.02
C TYR A 22 46.42 -16.54 -13.83
N TRP A 23 45.96 -16.60 -12.59
CA TRP A 23 44.57 -16.40 -12.18
C TRP A 23 44.40 -14.99 -11.62
N ASN A 24 43.42 -14.24 -12.10
CA ASN A 24 43.16 -12.87 -11.64
C ASN A 24 42.01 -12.76 -10.60
N GLY A 25 41.48 -13.88 -10.12
CA GLY A 25 40.30 -13.91 -9.23
C GLY A 25 38.97 -14.16 -9.96
N SER A 26 38.93 -14.01 -11.29
CA SER A 26 37.72 -14.20 -12.10
C SER A 26 37.92 -15.10 -13.32
N THR A 27 39.09 -15.04 -13.98
CA THR A 27 39.41 -15.78 -15.21
C THR A 27 40.89 -16.15 -15.29
N TRP A 28 41.20 -17.22 -16.02
CA TRP A 28 42.57 -17.62 -16.35
C TRP A 28 43.06 -16.81 -17.53
N LEU A 29 44.23 -16.18 -17.38
CA LEU A 29 44.84 -15.36 -18.42
C LEU A 29 46.07 -16.09 -19.02
N ASP A 30 46.18 -16.10 -20.35
CA ASP A 30 47.34 -16.60 -21.09
C ASP A 30 48.42 -15.49 -21.22
N LEU A 31 49.09 -15.18 -20.11
CA LEU A 31 50.29 -14.33 -20.14
C LEU A 31 51.55 -15.20 -20.33
N PRO A 32 52.56 -14.73 -21.08
CA PRO A 32 53.85 -15.42 -21.16
C PRO A 32 54.47 -15.50 -19.76
N GLU A 33 55.05 -16.65 -19.41
CA GLU A 33 55.63 -16.87 -18.09
C GLU A 33 56.70 -15.82 -17.78
N PRO A 34 56.65 -15.17 -16.60
CA PRO A 34 57.72 -14.30 -16.17
C PRO A 34 58.98 -15.16 -15.98
N SER A 35 60.03 -14.84 -16.72
CA SER A 35 61.29 -15.58 -16.69
C SER A 35 61.86 -15.61 -15.28
N GLY A 36 61.68 -16.74 -14.59
CA GLY A 36 62.30 -17.02 -13.29
C GLY A 36 63.81 -17.19 -13.43
N PRO A 37 64.58 -16.95 -12.35
CA PRO A 37 66.00 -16.65 -12.41
C PRO A 37 66.87 -17.87 -12.76
N SER A 38 67.71 -17.72 -13.78
CA SER A 38 68.86 -18.59 -13.98
C SER A 38 69.86 -18.39 -12.83
N ALA A 39 70.28 -19.50 -12.22
CA ALA A 39 71.39 -19.57 -11.26
C ALA A 39 72.72 -19.10 -11.91
N PRO A 40 73.74 -18.76 -11.10
CA PRO A 40 74.46 -17.50 -11.22
C PRO A 40 75.61 -17.54 -12.23
N THR A 41 75.74 -16.48 -13.02
CA THR A 41 77.03 -16.08 -13.58
C THR A 41 77.48 -14.83 -12.84
N SER A 42 78.63 -14.92 -12.17
CA SER A 42 79.29 -13.82 -11.47
C SER A 42 79.39 -12.59 -12.37
N VAL A 43 78.63 -11.53 -12.04
CA VAL A 43 78.92 -10.18 -12.52
C VAL A 43 79.00 -9.27 -11.31
N LYS A 44 80.22 -8.77 -11.06
CA LYS A 44 80.51 -7.71 -10.09
C LYS A 44 79.57 -6.52 -10.32
N THR A 45 78.67 -6.25 -9.38
CA THR A 45 77.93 -4.98 -9.36
C THR A 45 78.78 -3.90 -8.68
N PRO A 46 78.96 -2.71 -9.28
CA PRO A 46 79.50 -1.57 -8.57
C PRO A 46 78.43 -1.03 -7.61
N ARG A 47 78.81 -0.83 -6.34
CA ARG A 47 77.95 -0.19 -5.32
C ARG A 47 77.65 1.25 -5.75
N TRP A 48 76.41 1.51 -6.18
CA TRP A 48 75.92 2.88 -6.40
C TRP A 48 75.05 3.30 -5.22
N ARG A 49 75.49 4.32 -4.49
CA ARG A 49 74.69 4.99 -3.45
C ARG A 49 73.66 5.88 -4.16
N PRO A 50 72.34 5.69 -3.98
CA PRO A 50 71.36 6.57 -4.60
C PRO A 50 71.50 7.96 -3.97
N SER A 51 71.55 8.99 -4.83
CA SER A 51 71.60 10.38 -4.36
C SER A 51 70.26 10.76 -3.73
N LYS A 52 70.31 11.57 -2.65
CA LYS A 52 69.13 12.00 -1.87
C LYS A 52 68.00 12.62 -2.72
N LYS A 53 68.31 13.08 -3.94
CA LYS A 53 67.35 13.70 -4.87
C LYS A 53 66.34 12.70 -5.46
N LEU A 54 66.74 11.45 -5.71
CA LEU A 54 65.85 10.42 -6.26
C LEU A 54 64.82 9.90 -5.24
N VAL A 55 65.21 9.84 -3.97
CA VAL A 55 64.30 9.46 -2.87
C VAL A 55 63.21 10.51 -2.66
N ILE A 56 63.55 11.79 -2.79
CA ILE A 56 62.59 12.90 -2.64
C ILE A 56 61.55 12.88 -3.78
N ILE A 57 61.97 12.61 -5.02
CA ILE A 57 61.05 12.55 -6.17
C ILE A 57 60.07 11.36 -6.04
N ALA A 58 60.56 10.19 -5.62
CA ALA A 58 59.69 9.04 -5.38
C ALA A 58 58.70 9.26 -4.23
N ALA A 59 59.15 9.90 -3.15
CA ALA A 59 58.27 10.27 -2.02
C ALA A 59 57.22 11.32 -2.43
N ALA A 60 57.61 12.32 -3.24
CA ALA A 60 56.69 13.33 -3.76
C ALA A 60 55.64 12.72 -4.71
N ALA A 61 56.04 11.79 -5.59
CA ALA A 61 55.11 11.10 -6.49
C ALA A 61 54.09 10.23 -5.73
N LEU A 62 54.53 9.53 -4.67
CA LEU A 62 53.63 8.79 -3.79
C LEU A 62 52.66 9.69 -3.03
N LEU A 63 53.12 10.87 -2.59
CA LEU A 63 52.28 11.87 -1.92
C LEU A 63 51.20 12.42 -2.85
N VAL A 64 51.53 12.72 -4.10
CA VAL A 64 50.56 13.21 -5.10
C VAL A 64 49.51 12.13 -5.44
N LEU A 65 49.91 10.86 -5.58
CA LEU A 65 48.97 9.75 -5.81
C LEU A 65 48.06 9.49 -4.60
N ALA A 66 48.58 9.59 -3.38
CA ALA A 66 47.78 9.46 -2.16
C ALA A 66 46.73 10.59 -2.03
N VAL A 67 47.09 11.83 -2.40
CA VAL A 67 46.15 12.97 -2.39
C VAL A 67 45.13 12.89 -3.54
N GLY A 68 45.53 12.42 -4.73
CA GLY A 68 44.65 12.22 -5.88
C GLY A 68 43.58 11.15 -5.66
N GLY A 69 43.91 10.04 -4.99
CA GLY A 69 42.94 8.98 -4.67
C GLY A 69 41.87 9.40 -3.66
N ILE A 70 42.20 10.29 -2.72
CA ILE A 70 41.28 10.78 -1.68
C ILE A 70 40.21 11.70 -2.29
N THR A 71 40.60 12.59 -3.21
CA THR A 71 39.64 13.50 -3.87
C THR A 71 38.66 12.75 -4.78
N ALA A 72 39.13 11.78 -5.56
CA ALA A 72 38.27 10.96 -6.42
C ALA A 72 37.19 10.18 -5.64
N LYS A 73 37.53 9.64 -4.45
CA LYS A 73 36.56 8.95 -3.60
C LYS A 73 35.50 9.90 -3.02
N ILE A 74 35.88 11.11 -2.60
CA ILE A 74 34.94 12.10 -2.07
C ILE A 74 33.93 12.53 -3.15
N PHE A 75 34.39 12.76 -4.38
CA PHE A 75 33.48 13.05 -5.50
C PHE A 75 32.56 11.86 -5.81
N HIS A 76 33.08 10.63 -5.82
CA HIS A 76 32.27 9.43 -6.08
C HIS A 76 31.22 9.17 -4.99
N ASP A 77 31.59 9.22 -3.70
CA ASP A 77 30.68 9.02 -2.57
C ASP A 77 29.58 10.10 -2.52
N SER A 78 29.89 11.34 -2.95
CA SER A 78 28.90 12.41 -3.03
C SER A 78 27.86 12.20 -4.13
N ASN A 79 28.30 11.68 -5.29
CA ASN A 79 27.40 11.45 -6.43
C ASN A 79 26.46 10.26 -6.17
N VAL A 80 26.96 9.18 -5.55
CA VAL A 80 26.15 8.02 -5.18
C VAL A 80 25.08 8.39 -4.13
N LYS A 81 25.42 9.23 -3.15
CA LYS A 81 24.45 9.71 -2.17
C LYS A 81 23.36 10.58 -2.79
N ALA A 82 23.73 11.45 -3.75
CA ALA A 82 22.76 12.26 -4.47
C ALA A 82 21.81 11.40 -5.31
N GLU A 83 22.31 10.39 -6.02
CA GLU A 83 21.49 9.44 -6.78
C GLU A 83 20.55 8.62 -5.87
N GLN A 84 21.04 8.16 -4.71
CA GLN A 84 20.23 7.45 -3.72
C GLN A 84 19.14 8.35 -3.13
N GLN A 85 19.43 9.61 -2.83
CA GLN A 85 18.45 10.57 -2.34
C GLN A 85 17.36 10.84 -3.38
N VAL A 86 17.72 11.08 -4.64
CA VAL A 86 16.72 11.26 -5.72
C VAL A 86 15.84 10.02 -5.88
N ALA A 87 16.42 8.82 -5.79
CA ALA A 87 15.66 7.57 -5.85
C ALA A 87 14.73 7.39 -4.64
N GLN A 88 15.17 7.77 -3.43
CA GLN A 88 14.35 7.74 -2.22
C GLN A 88 13.23 8.78 -2.27
N ASP A 89 13.53 10.02 -2.63
CA ASP A 89 12.53 11.09 -2.78
C ASP A 89 11.47 10.71 -3.83
N ALA A 90 11.88 10.09 -4.95
CA ALA A 90 10.95 9.60 -5.95
C ALA A 90 10.07 8.45 -5.41
N ALA A 91 10.65 7.54 -4.62
CA ALA A 91 9.90 6.46 -3.98
C ALA A 91 8.91 7.00 -2.92
N ASP A 92 9.33 7.96 -2.11
CA ASP A 92 8.50 8.61 -1.09
C ASP A 92 7.37 9.42 -1.72
N GLN A 93 7.65 10.15 -2.80
CA GLN A 93 6.61 10.85 -3.57
C GLN A 93 5.60 9.87 -4.18
N ALA A 94 6.06 8.75 -4.74
CA ALA A 94 5.16 7.72 -5.26
C ALA A 94 4.30 7.08 -4.16
N ALA A 95 4.88 6.82 -2.99
CA ALA A 95 4.16 6.30 -1.83
C ALA A 95 3.14 7.31 -1.30
N GLN A 96 3.49 8.60 -1.24
CA GLN A 96 2.58 9.67 -0.83
C GLN A 96 1.43 9.83 -1.82
N GLN A 97 1.73 9.83 -3.13
CA GLN A 97 0.70 9.91 -4.17
C GLN A 97 -0.31 8.76 -4.09
N GLU A 98 0.16 7.53 -3.83
CA GLU A 98 -0.73 6.39 -3.67
C GLU A 98 -1.57 6.49 -2.39
N SER A 99 -0.97 6.91 -1.27
CA SER A 99 -1.68 7.19 -0.03
C SER A 99 -2.78 8.25 -0.23
N ASP A 100 -2.45 9.35 -0.89
CA ASP A 100 -3.39 10.43 -1.20
C ASP A 100 -4.52 9.95 -2.13
N ARG A 101 -4.21 9.09 -3.12
CA ARG A 101 -5.20 8.48 -4.01
C ARG A 101 -6.17 7.59 -3.24
N VAL A 102 -5.67 6.74 -2.36
CA VAL A 102 -6.50 5.86 -1.52
C VAL A 102 -7.36 6.67 -0.56
N ALA A 103 -6.80 7.69 0.09
CA ALA A 103 -7.54 8.58 0.97
C ALA A 103 -8.64 9.36 0.22
N ALA A 104 -8.34 9.88 -0.98
CA ALA A 104 -9.31 10.55 -1.83
C ALA A 104 -10.43 9.60 -2.28
N ALA A 105 -10.10 8.37 -2.66
CA ALA A 105 -11.08 7.35 -3.02
C ALA A 105 -11.97 6.97 -1.84
N ALA A 106 -11.41 6.78 -0.65
CA ALA A 106 -12.18 6.50 0.57
C ALA A 106 -13.09 7.68 0.95
N ALA A 107 -12.63 8.92 0.83
CA ALA A 107 -13.43 10.11 1.08
C ALA A 107 -14.57 10.26 0.06
N ALA A 108 -14.32 9.95 -1.21
CA ALA A 108 -15.35 9.94 -2.26
C ALA A 108 -16.40 8.85 -2.00
N GLN A 109 -15.96 7.63 -1.66
CA GLN A 109 -16.86 6.53 -1.31
C GLN A 109 -17.73 6.89 -0.11
N LYS A 110 -17.13 7.44 0.97
CA LYS A 110 -17.87 7.85 2.15
C LYS A 110 -18.98 8.87 1.80
N LYS A 111 -18.67 9.85 0.96
CA LYS A 111 -19.68 10.85 0.51
C LYS A 111 -20.81 10.20 -0.29
N ALA A 112 -20.50 9.25 -1.17
CA ALA A 112 -21.51 8.52 -1.93
C ALA A 112 -22.40 7.70 -0.99
N ASP A 113 -21.78 6.98 -0.04
CA ASP A 113 -22.50 6.17 0.94
C ASP A 113 -23.37 7.03 1.88
N ASP A 114 -22.87 8.20 2.32
CA ASP A 114 -23.64 9.14 3.13
C ASP A 114 -24.86 9.67 2.34
N SER A 115 -24.69 10.00 1.07
CA SER A 115 -25.78 10.45 0.18
C SER A 115 -26.84 9.35 -0.02
N GLU A 116 -26.40 8.11 -0.19
CA GLU A 116 -27.31 6.97 -0.32
C GLU A 116 -28.11 6.77 0.98
N ARG A 117 -27.48 6.84 2.16
CA ARG A 117 -28.19 6.75 3.45
C ARG A 117 -29.28 7.82 3.58
N VAL A 118 -28.98 9.06 3.18
CA VAL A 118 -29.99 10.14 3.18
C VAL A 118 -31.15 9.81 2.24
N SER A 119 -30.87 9.32 1.03
CA SER A 119 -31.91 8.88 0.07
C SER A 119 -32.80 7.78 0.65
N ARG A 120 -32.19 6.81 1.34
CA ARG A 120 -32.90 5.71 1.99
C ARG A 120 -33.81 6.19 3.12
N LEU A 121 -33.33 7.12 3.95
CA LEU A 121 -34.14 7.75 5.01
C LEU A 121 -35.35 8.52 4.44
N ILE A 122 -35.16 9.26 3.35
CA ILE A 122 -36.26 9.94 2.64
C ILE A 122 -37.29 8.91 2.13
N SER A 123 -36.82 7.77 1.62
CA SER A 123 -37.69 6.70 1.15
C SER A 123 -38.50 6.05 2.28
N VAL A 124 -37.90 5.84 3.46
CA VAL A 124 -38.61 5.36 4.65
C VAL A 124 -39.68 6.36 5.09
N SER A 125 -39.38 7.66 5.10
CA SER A 125 -40.37 8.71 5.39
C SER A 125 -41.51 8.72 4.36
N GLY A 126 -41.20 8.43 3.10
CA GLY A 126 -42.20 8.22 2.04
C GLY A 126 -43.12 7.02 2.31
N ILE A 127 -42.55 5.90 2.77
CA ILE A 127 -43.32 4.71 3.19
C ILE A 127 -44.27 5.08 4.34
N GLU A 128 -43.77 5.71 5.40
CA GLU A 128 -44.55 6.10 6.57
C GLU A 128 -45.72 7.02 6.19
N SER A 129 -45.47 7.98 5.29
CA SER A 129 -46.50 8.88 4.77
C SER A 129 -47.58 8.15 3.97
N SER A 130 -47.17 7.20 3.11
CA SER A 130 -48.09 6.38 2.33
C SER A 130 -48.94 5.47 3.20
N ILE A 131 -48.35 4.88 4.24
CA ILE A 131 -49.06 4.06 5.23
C ILE A 131 -50.00 4.92 6.07
N LYS A 132 -49.58 6.11 6.51
CA LYS A 132 -50.46 7.04 7.23
C LYS A 132 -51.72 7.33 6.42
N LYS A 133 -51.57 7.66 5.13
CA LYS A 133 -52.70 7.92 4.23
C LYS A 133 -53.60 6.69 4.06
N MET A 134 -53.02 5.49 3.95
CA MET A 134 -53.78 4.24 3.92
C MET A 134 -54.56 4.01 5.23
N ALA A 135 -53.95 4.29 6.38
CA ALA A 135 -54.59 4.15 7.67
C ALA A 135 -55.75 5.14 7.87
N GLU A 136 -55.58 6.39 7.44
CA GLU A 136 -56.66 7.39 7.42
C GLU A 136 -57.82 6.96 6.52
N ASP A 137 -57.53 6.39 5.35
CA ASP A 137 -58.55 5.81 4.47
C ASP A 137 -59.25 4.59 5.13
N HIS A 138 -58.50 3.73 5.83
CA HIS A 138 -59.07 2.62 6.60
C HIS A 138 -59.98 3.08 7.74
N ILE A 139 -59.67 4.19 8.42
CA ILE A 139 -60.57 4.80 9.41
C ILE A 139 -61.88 5.21 8.73
N SER A 140 -61.80 5.89 7.58
CA SER A 140 -62.99 6.33 6.85
C SER A 140 -63.89 5.17 6.39
N LYS A 141 -63.30 3.99 6.21
CA LYS A 141 -63.97 2.74 5.82
C LYS A 141 -64.38 1.86 7.02
N GLY A 142 -64.08 2.27 8.25
CA GLY A 142 -64.37 1.50 9.46
C GLY A 142 -63.56 0.20 9.60
N ILE A 143 -62.38 0.11 8.97
CA ILE A 143 -61.48 -1.05 9.05
C ILE A 143 -60.61 -0.96 10.31
N VAL A 144 -60.22 0.26 10.69
CA VAL A 144 -59.40 0.54 11.88
C VAL A 144 -59.98 1.74 12.65
N ASP A 145 -59.73 1.80 13.95
CA ASP A 145 -60.19 2.86 14.83
C ASP A 145 -59.20 4.05 14.81
N GLY A 146 -59.72 5.28 14.92
CA GLY A 146 -58.94 6.52 14.81
C GLY A 146 -59.06 7.45 16.02
N PRO A 147 -58.27 8.54 16.08
CA PRO A 147 -57.39 9.11 15.04
C PRO A 147 -55.97 8.52 15.01
N ILE A 148 -55.23 8.76 13.91
CA ILE A 148 -53.80 8.37 13.82
C ILE A 148 -52.93 9.37 14.57
N ILE A 149 -52.11 8.88 15.50
CA ILE A 149 -51.16 9.68 16.28
C ILE A 149 -49.80 9.73 15.58
N SER A 150 -49.24 8.56 15.23
CA SER A 150 -47.95 8.46 14.55
C SER A 150 -47.82 7.18 13.73
N VAL A 151 -46.85 7.16 12.81
CA VAL A 151 -46.43 5.98 12.05
C VAL A 151 -44.93 5.85 12.23
N SER A 152 -44.45 4.63 12.52
CA SER A 152 -43.03 4.32 12.62
C SER A 152 -42.75 2.97 11.97
N CYS A 153 -41.76 2.93 11.07
CA CYS A 153 -41.38 1.71 10.35
C CYS A 153 -40.01 1.20 10.81
N SER A 154 -39.94 -0.09 11.14
CA SER A 154 -38.70 -0.78 11.52
C SER A 154 -38.38 -1.90 10.53
N PRO A 155 -37.11 -2.05 10.09
CA PRO A 155 -36.72 -3.15 9.21
C PRO A 155 -36.81 -4.49 9.96
N VAL A 156 -37.42 -5.49 9.34
CA VAL A 156 -37.60 -6.84 9.90
C VAL A 156 -36.99 -7.95 9.04
N SER A 157 -36.70 -7.66 7.76
CA SER A 157 -36.00 -8.58 6.86
C SER A 157 -35.31 -7.81 5.72
N GLY A 158 -34.30 -8.41 5.09
CA GLY A 158 -33.58 -7.79 3.97
C GLY A 158 -32.60 -6.67 4.40
N GLY A 159 -31.99 -6.79 5.57
CA GLY A 159 -31.01 -5.82 6.06
C GLY A 159 -31.63 -4.52 6.59
N SER A 160 -30.80 -3.70 7.22
CA SER A 160 -31.16 -2.36 7.70
C SER A 160 -31.23 -1.37 6.52
N ALA A 161 -31.92 -0.25 6.69
CA ALA A 161 -31.78 0.89 5.79
C ALA A 161 -30.31 1.35 5.64
N ASP A 162 -29.48 1.13 6.68
CA ASP A 162 -28.04 1.45 6.68
C ASP A 162 -27.16 0.43 5.96
N ASP A 163 -27.69 -0.77 5.67
CA ASP A 163 -26.98 -1.77 4.89
C ASP A 163 -27.08 -1.43 3.40
N LEU A 164 -26.11 -0.66 2.91
CA LEU A 164 -26.07 -0.22 1.52
C LEU A 164 -25.90 -1.36 0.51
N THR A 165 -25.57 -2.56 0.98
CA THR A 165 -25.47 -3.76 0.12
C THR A 165 -26.81 -4.46 -0.06
N ALA A 166 -27.78 -4.18 0.82
CA ALA A 166 -29.13 -4.71 0.68
C ALA A 166 -29.83 -4.10 -0.54
N THR A 167 -30.40 -4.97 -1.38
CA THR A 167 -31.20 -4.57 -2.55
C THR A 167 -32.69 -4.39 -2.21
N THR A 168 -33.15 -5.05 -1.15
CA THR A 168 -34.55 -5.08 -0.74
C THR A 168 -34.63 -5.11 0.78
N THR A 169 -35.52 -4.32 1.37
CA THR A 169 -35.80 -4.34 2.82
C THR A 169 -37.30 -4.43 3.07
N VAL A 170 -37.69 -5.31 3.99
CA VAL A 170 -39.07 -5.43 4.48
C VAL A 170 -39.17 -4.71 5.82
N PHE A 171 -40.16 -3.84 5.93
CA PHE A 171 -40.48 -3.06 7.11
C PHE A 171 -41.76 -3.56 7.75
N GLU A 172 -41.74 -3.69 9.07
CA GLU A 172 -42.95 -3.69 9.90
C GLU A 172 -43.20 -2.26 10.36
N CYS A 173 -44.40 -1.76 10.12
CA CYS A 173 -44.79 -0.39 10.43
C CYS A 173 -45.90 -0.40 11.48
N PHE A 174 -45.66 0.29 12.60
CA PHE A 174 -46.63 0.47 13.65
C PHE A 174 -47.32 1.83 13.48
N VAL A 175 -48.64 1.77 13.36
CA VAL A 175 -49.51 2.95 13.25
C VAL A 175 -50.24 3.11 14.58
N SER A 176 -49.83 4.07 15.38
CA SER A 176 -50.43 4.33 16.68
C SER A 176 -51.73 5.13 16.54
N ASN A 177 -52.74 4.76 17.32
CA ASN A 177 -54.04 5.45 17.35
C ASN A 177 -54.51 5.81 18.76
N GLU A 178 -53.87 5.25 19.79
CA GLU A 178 -54.17 5.52 21.19
C GLU A 178 -52.89 5.57 22.01
N ASP A 179 -52.80 6.57 22.90
CA ASP A 179 -51.76 6.68 23.93
C ASP A 179 -52.34 6.15 25.24
N ASN A 180 -51.71 5.11 25.79
CA ASN A 180 -52.20 4.43 26.98
C ASN A 180 -51.86 5.20 28.29
N GLY A 181 -51.07 6.27 28.22
CA GLY A 181 -50.71 7.12 29.36
C GLY A 181 -49.60 6.55 30.27
N ASP A 182 -49.08 5.36 29.97
CA ASP A 182 -47.95 4.71 30.65
C ASP A 182 -46.65 4.74 29.81
N GLY A 183 -46.65 5.50 28.71
CA GLY A 183 -45.58 5.54 27.73
C GLY A 183 -45.67 4.46 26.66
N THR A 184 -46.70 3.60 26.69
CA THR A 184 -47.01 2.67 25.61
C THR A 184 -48.09 3.22 24.68
N MET A 185 -48.05 2.77 23.43
CA MET A 185 -49.02 3.15 22.40
C MET A 185 -49.75 1.91 21.92
N SER A 186 -51.05 2.02 21.70
CA SER A 186 -51.86 1.02 21.00
C SER A 186 -52.04 1.43 19.53
N GLY A 187 -52.26 0.45 18.66
CA GLY A 187 -52.24 0.69 17.23
C GLY A 187 -52.33 -0.57 16.38
N TYR A 188 -52.15 -0.37 15.08
CA TYR A 188 -52.24 -1.42 14.07
C TYR A 188 -50.91 -1.64 13.37
N LYS A 189 -50.70 -2.89 12.92
CA LYS A 189 -49.55 -3.25 12.11
C LYS A 189 -49.84 -3.08 10.63
N TYR A 190 -48.86 -2.53 9.94
CA TYR A 190 -48.76 -2.44 8.49
C TYR A 190 -47.40 -3.00 8.10
N HIS A 191 -47.20 -3.23 6.81
CA HIS A 191 -45.91 -3.61 6.28
C HIS A 191 -45.59 -2.85 5.01
N SER A 192 -44.30 -2.83 4.67
CA SER A 192 -43.82 -2.34 3.39
C SER A 192 -42.62 -3.14 2.92
N THR A 193 -42.49 -3.31 1.61
CA THR A 193 -41.31 -3.89 0.97
C THR A 193 -40.71 -2.85 0.04
N MET A 194 -39.48 -2.44 0.35
CA MET A 194 -38.70 -1.48 -0.43
C MET A 194 -37.73 -2.23 -1.34
N ASN A 195 -37.66 -1.84 -2.61
CA ASN A 195 -36.58 -2.21 -3.52
C ASN A 195 -35.66 -1.00 -3.71
N TRP A 196 -34.46 -1.07 -3.14
CA TRP A 196 -33.47 0.01 -3.19
C TRP A 196 -32.85 0.20 -4.58
N THR A 197 -32.88 -0.83 -5.43
CA THR A 197 -32.34 -0.74 -6.79
C THR A 197 -33.24 0.10 -7.71
N THR A 198 -34.57 -0.06 -7.58
CA THR A 198 -35.55 0.67 -8.39
C THR A 198 -36.10 1.91 -7.68
N GLY A 199 -35.92 2.03 -6.36
CA GLY A 199 -36.52 3.08 -5.54
C GLY A 199 -38.04 2.93 -5.36
N SER A 200 -38.60 1.77 -5.70
CA SER A 200 -40.04 1.50 -5.60
C SER A 200 -40.35 0.71 -4.34
N TYR A 201 -41.51 0.97 -3.74
CA TYR A 201 -42.00 0.21 -2.59
C TYR A 201 -43.48 -0.17 -2.74
N THR A 202 -43.85 -1.25 -2.07
CA THR A 202 -45.24 -1.71 -1.89
C THR A 202 -45.57 -1.71 -0.41
N TYR A 203 -46.82 -1.44 -0.05
CA TYR A 203 -47.23 -1.38 1.35
C TYR A 203 -48.64 -1.93 1.53
N GLY A 204 -48.95 -2.43 2.73
CA GLY A 204 -50.20 -3.09 3.03
C GLY A 204 -50.53 -3.15 4.51
N PHE A 205 -51.75 -3.56 4.81
CA PHE A 205 -52.25 -3.75 6.17
C PHE A 205 -51.89 -5.13 6.72
N GLY A 206 -51.57 -5.22 8.01
CA GLY A 206 -51.14 -6.44 8.68
C GLY A 206 -49.62 -6.61 8.72
N ALA A 207 -49.19 -7.66 9.42
CA ALA A 207 -47.78 -8.06 9.50
C ALA A 207 -47.25 -8.54 8.12
N PRO A 208 -45.94 -8.39 7.86
CA PRO A 208 -45.30 -8.88 6.64
C PRO A 208 -45.28 -10.41 6.53
#